data_AF-A0A9P0Z4Z3-F1
#
_entry.id   AF-A0A9P0Z4Z3-F1
#
_cell.length_a   1.000
_cell.length_b   1.000
_cell.length_c   1.000
_cell.angle_alpha   90.00
_cell.angle_beta   90.00
_cell.angle_gamma   90.00
#
_symmetry.space_group_name_H-M   'P 1'
#
loop_
_entity.id
_entity.type
_entity.pdbx_description
1 polymer ?
#
loop_
_entity_poly.entity_id
_entity_poly.type
_entity_poly.pdbx_seq_one_letter_code
_entity_poly.pdbx_strand_id
1 'polypeptide(L)'
;MHAQITEAVIERHSDDNFQVKVVKQILWVEGVRYELREIFGIGKPNEAAINDDSGKECVICMTEPKDTAVLPCRHMCLCSECAKTLRLQSNKCPICRQTIEELLEIKVNEGS
;
A
#
# COMPACT_ATOMS: atom_id res chain seq x y z
N MET A 1 1.02 -8.83 25.11
CA MET A 1 0.16 -9.78 24.36
C MET A 1 0.39 -9.51 22.88
N HIS A 2 0.72 -10.55 22.12
CA HIS A 2 0.85 -10.49 20.67
C HIS A 2 -0.31 -11.26 20.06
N ALA A 3 -1.17 -10.59 19.30
CA ALA A 3 -2.28 -11.24 18.62
C ALA A 3 -2.55 -10.56 17.28
N GLN A 4 -2.82 -11.38 16.26
CA GLN A 4 -3.35 -10.95 14.98
C GLN A 4 -4.77 -11.45 14.86
N ILE A 5 -5.70 -10.53 14.61
CA ILE A 5 -7.13 -10.80 14.51
C ILE A 5 -7.60 -10.41 13.12
N THR A 6 -8.18 -11.35 12.39
CA THR A 6 -8.84 -11.11 11.10
C THR A 6 -10.35 -11.20 11.32
N GLU A 7 -11.06 -10.10 11.10
CA GLU A 7 -12.52 -10.09 11.05
C GLU A 7 -12.96 -10.25 9.59
N ALA A 8 -13.86 -11.20 9.36
CA ALA A 8 -14.38 -11.51 8.04
C ALA A 8 -15.89 -11.76 8.10
N VAL A 9 -16.56 -11.48 6.99
CA VAL A 9 -17.96 -11.81 6.76
C VAL A 9 -18.05 -12.96 5.77
N ILE A 10 -19.04 -13.83 5.95
CA ILE A 10 -19.36 -14.90 5.02
C ILE A 10 -20.60 -14.46 4.24
N GLU A 11 -20.42 -14.21 2.95
CA GLU A 11 -21.48 -13.82 2.03
C GLU A 11 -21.95 -15.05 1.25
N ARG A 12 -23.26 -15.29 1.20
CA ARG A 12 -23.86 -16.34 0.34
C ARG A 12 -24.17 -15.73 -1.02
N HIS A 13 -23.61 -16.31 -2.07
CA HIS A 13 -23.93 -15.99 -3.46
C HIS A 13 -25.21 -16.68 -3.91
N SER A 14 -25.77 -16.20 -5.02
CA SER A 14 -27.03 -16.69 -5.59
C SER A 14 -26.96 -18.12 -6.12
N ASP A 15 -25.75 -18.65 -6.32
CA ASP A 15 -25.44 -20.00 -6.81
C ASP A 15 -25.18 -21.01 -5.67
N ASP A 16 -25.60 -20.69 -4.44
CA ASP A 16 -25.34 -21.46 -3.22
C ASP A 16 -23.86 -21.54 -2.79
N ASN A 17 -22.98 -20.79 -3.43
CA ASN A 17 -21.60 -20.68 -2.98
C ASN A 17 -21.45 -19.68 -1.83
N PHE A 18 -20.51 -19.94 -0.94
CA PHE A 18 -20.13 -19.01 0.13
C PHE A 18 -18.79 -18.36 -0.19
N GLN A 19 -18.71 -17.05 -0.03
CA GLN A 19 -17.49 -16.29 -0.16
C GLN A 19 -17.13 -15.65 1.18
N VAL A 20 -15.90 -15.86 1.64
CA VAL A 20 -15.36 -15.16 2.81
C VAL A 20 -14.73 -13.85 2.35
N LYS A 21 -15.15 -12.75 2.96
CA LYS A 21 -14.61 -11.41 2.70
C LYS A 21 -14.01 -10.85 3.98
N VAL A 22 -12.72 -10.55 3.93
CA VAL A 22 -12.02 -9.88 5.03
C VAL A 22 -12.56 -8.46 5.16
N VAL A 23 -13.00 -8.09 6.37
CA VAL A 23 -13.51 -6.75 6.69
C VAL A 23 -12.40 -5.90 7.29
N LYS A 24 -11.66 -6.45 8.26
CA LYS A 24 -10.58 -5.73 8.92
C LYS A 24 -9.55 -6.70 9.51
N GLN A 25 -8.31 -6.24 9.56
CA GLN A 25 -7.23 -6.94 10.24
C GLN A 25 -6.65 -6.05 11.33
N ILE A 26 -6.42 -6.63 12.50
CA ILE A 26 -6.01 -5.91 13.69
C ILE A 26 -4.79 -6.62 14.28
N LEU A 27 -3.76 -5.85 14.59
CA LEU A 27 -2.57 -6.31 15.30
C LEU A 27 -2.56 -5.72 16.70
N TRP A 28 -2.42 -6.59 17.70
CA TRP A 28 -2.18 -6.21 19.09
C TRP A 28 -0.71 -6.50 19.41
N VAL A 29 0.05 -5.45 19.73
CA VAL A 29 1.46 -5.51 20.12
C VAL A 29 1.65 -4.68 21.36
N GLU A 30 2.23 -5.27 22.42
CA GLU A 30 2.51 -4.56 23.68
C GLU A 30 1.32 -3.75 24.23
N GLY A 31 0.10 -4.28 24.07
CA GLY A 31 -1.14 -3.63 24.54
C GLY A 31 -1.69 -2.53 23.63
N VAL A 32 -1.01 -2.23 22.52
CA VAL A 32 -1.44 -1.26 21.51
C VAL A 32 -2.16 -1.97 20.37
N ARG A 33 -3.31 -1.42 19.96
CA ARG A 33 -4.13 -1.91 18.85
C ARG A 33 -3.82 -1.13 17.57
N TYR A 34 -3.34 -1.83 16.55
CA TYR A 34 -3.12 -1.30 15.20
C TYR A 34 -4.12 -1.91 14.23
N GLU A 35 -4.73 -1.08 13.38
CA GLU A 35 -5.53 -1.55 12.26
C GLU A 35 -4.63 -1.64 11.03
N LEU A 36 -4.55 -2.83 10.43
CA LEU A 36 -3.76 -3.03 9.22
C LEU A 36 -4.51 -2.44 8.02
N ARG A 37 -3.79 -1.67 7.21
CA ARG A 37 -4.33 -1.07 5.99
C ARG A 37 -3.41 -1.39 4.83
N GLU A 38 -4.02 -1.66 3.68
CA GLU A 38 -3.28 -1.85 2.44
C GLU A 38 -2.61 -0.56 2.00
N ILE A 39 -1.46 -0.74 1.34
CA ILE A 39 -0.74 0.32 0.63
C ILE A 39 -1.04 0.13 -0.85
N PHE A 40 -1.53 1.19 -1.48
CA PHE A 40 -1.89 1.15 -2.89
C PHE A 40 -0.63 1.33 -3.74
N GLY A 41 -0.51 0.54 -4.81
CA GLY A 41 0.65 0.58 -5.69
C GLY A 41 1.77 -0.42 -5.34
N ILE A 42 1.61 -1.20 -4.27
CA ILE A 42 2.41 -2.43 -4.05
C ILE A 42 1.68 -3.57 -4.77
N GLY A 43 2.21 -4.01 -5.91
CA GLY A 43 1.61 -5.11 -6.69
C GLY A 43 1.59 -6.44 -5.91
N LYS A 44 0.63 -7.31 -6.21
CA LYS A 44 0.66 -8.70 -5.71
C LYS A 44 1.76 -9.47 -6.45
N PRO A 45 2.61 -10.24 -5.74
CA PRO A 45 3.73 -10.95 -6.38
C PRO A 45 3.32 -11.99 -7.44
N ASN A 46 2.04 -12.39 -7.51
CA ASN A 46 1.56 -13.47 -8.38
C ASN A 46 0.41 -13.10 -9.35
N GLU A 47 0.01 -11.83 -9.47
CA GLU A 47 -0.89 -11.44 -10.57
C GLU A 47 -0.05 -11.21 -11.84
N ALA A 48 0.07 -12.30 -12.60
CA ALA A 48 0.51 -12.45 -13.99
C ALA A 48 1.37 -11.31 -14.56
N ALA A 49 2.63 -11.68 -14.85
CA ALA A 49 3.51 -11.07 -15.82
C ALA A 49 2.82 -10.86 -17.19
N ILE A 50 2.04 -9.79 -17.31
CA ILE A 50 1.95 -9.05 -18.56
C ILE A 50 3.14 -8.11 -18.49
N ASN A 51 4.11 -8.34 -19.37
CA ASN A 51 5.39 -7.64 -19.45
C ASN A 51 5.22 -6.11 -19.53
N ASP A 52 5.07 -5.47 -18.37
CA ASP A 52 5.14 -4.02 -18.27
C ASP A 52 5.78 -3.64 -16.93
N ASP A 53 7.10 -3.47 -16.96
CA ASP A 53 7.92 -2.99 -15.85
C ASP A 53 7.51 -1.57 -15.40
N SER A 54 6.68 -0.88 -16.21
CA SER A 54 6.14 0.47 -15.96
C SER A 54 5.37 0.62 -14.63
N GLY A 55 4.93 -0.50 -14.05
CA GLY A 55 4.18 -0.53 -12.80
C GLY A 55 5.02 -0.38 -11.52
N LYS A 56 6.36 -0.52 -11.60
CA LYS A 56 7.24 -0.55 -10.41
C LYS A 56 8.03 0.74 -10.17
N GLU A 57 8.16 1.56 -11.20
CA GLU A 57 8.98 2.78 -11.17
C GLU A 57 8.22 3.99 -10.63
N CYS A 58 8.93 4.90 -10.01
CA CYS A 58 8.44 6.20 -9.55
C CYS A 58 7.75 6.94 -10.70
N VAL A 59 6.52 7.41 -10.49
CA VAL A 59 5.72 8.07 -11.54
C VAL A 59 6.26 9.45 -11.95
N ILE A 60 7.24 9.98 -11.23
CA ILE A 60 7.87 11.27 -11.52
C ILE A 60 9.14 11.08 -12.35
N CYS A 61 10.09 10.27 -11.89
CA CYS A 61 11.35 10.08 -12.61
C CYS A 61 11.31 8.95 -13.63
N MET A 62 10.39 7.99 -13.50
CA MET A 62 10.29 6.81 -14.36
C MET A 62 11.64 6.09 -14.47
N THR A 63 12.35 5.93 -13.35
CA THR A 63 13.69 5.31 -13.32
C THR A 63 13.91 4.58 -12.01
N GLU A 64 13.74 5.26 -10.88
CA GLU A 64 13.94 4.64 -9.57
C GLU A 64 12.68 3.86 -9.14
N PRO A 65 12.83 2.73 -8.43
CA PRO A 65 11.68 1.98 -7.93
C PRO A 65 10.87 2.79 -6.92
N LYS A 66 9.58 2.48 -6.81
CA LYS A 66 8.71 3.02 -5.76
C LYS A 66 9.17 2.46 -4.41
N ASP A 67 9.50 3.34 -3.48
CA ASP A 67 9.91 2.99 -2.12
C ASP A 67 9.18 3.83 -1.05
N THR A 68 8.33 4.78 -1.46
CA THR A 68 7.74 5.77 -0.55
C THR A 68 6.23 5.81 -0.66
N ALA A 69 5.56 5.54 0.46
CA ALA A 69 4.13 5.72 0.62
C ALA A 69 3.78 7.13 1.12
N VAL A 70 2.80 7.76 0.47
CA VAL A 70 2.27 9.07 0.88
C VAL A 70 1.16 8.88 1.91
N LEU A 71 1.27 9.53 3.07
CA LEU A 71 0.23 9.52 4.10
C LEU A 71 -0.58 10.82 4.09
N PRO A 72 -1.90 10.75 4.34
CA PRO A 72 -2.66 9.58 4.84
C PRO A 72 -3.28 8.69 3.73
N CYS A 73 -3.11 9.05 2.45
CA CYS A 73 -3.77 8.37 1.34
C CYS A 73 -3.21 6.97 0.99
N ARG A 74 -2.02 6.64 1.48
CA ARG A 74 -1.29 5.36 1.33
C ARG A 74 -0.94 4.97 -0.12
N HIS A 75 -0.84 5.94 -1.03
CA HIS A 75 -0.34 5.66 -2.38
C HIS A 75 1.19 5.58 -2.37
N MET A 76 1.73 4.43 -2.77
CA MET A 76 3.14 4.21 -3.02
C MET A 76 3.38 4.34 -4.52
N CYS A 77 3.79 5.53 -4.94
CA CYS A 77 3.95 5.89 -6.35
C CYS A 77 5.25 6.64 -6.63
N LEU A 78 6.09 6.85 -5.62
CA LEU A 78 7.28 7.69 -5.67
C LEU A 78 8.48 6.93 -5.13
N CYS A 79 9.66 7.24 -5.68
CA CYS A 79 10.92 7.03 -4.98
C CYS A 79 11.13 8.14 -3.93
N SER A 80 12.01 7.88 -2.96
CA SER A 80 12.22 8.73 -1.79
C SER A 80 12.74 10.12 -2.14
N GLU A 81 13.59 10.24 -3.17
CA GLU A 81 14.09 11.53 -3.66
C GLU A 81 12.99 12.39 -4.30
N CYS A 82 12.18 11.80 -5.18
CA CYS A 82 11.04 12.48 -5.80
C CYS A 82 9.97 12.85 -4.77
N ALA A 83 9.74 12.00 -3.76
CA ALA A 83 8.79 12.29 -2.70
C ALA A 83 9.20 13.52 -1.87
N LYS A 84 10.48 13.61 -1.48
CA LYS A 84 11.03 14.76 -0.75
C LYS A 84 10.91 16.05 -1.56
N THR A 85 11.24 15.99 -2.85
CA THR A 85 11.13 17.13 -3.77
C THR A 85 9.67 17.57 -3.93
N LEU A 86 8.76 16.62 -4.17
CA LEU A 86 7.34 16.90 -4.38
C LEU A 86 6.69 17.54 -3.14
N ARG A 87 7.09 17.12 -1.94
CA ARG A 87 6.62 17.68 -0.66
C ARG A 87 6.94 19.18 -0.55
N LEU A 88 8.10 19.62 -1.05
CA LEU A 88 8.51 21.02 -1.01
C LEU A 88 7.85 21.87 -2.10
N GLN A 89 7.48 21.28 -3.23
CA GLN A 89 6.93 22.01 -4.38
C GLN A 89 5.40 22.09 -4.36
N SER A 90 4.73 20.94 -4.40
CA SER A 90 3.26 20.84 -4.57
C SER A 90 2.57 20.37 -3.29
N ASN A 91 3.27 19.55 -2.50
CA ASN A 91 2.75 18.93 -1.28
C ASN A 91 1.44 18.14 -1.49
N LYS A 92 1.24 17.54 -2.67
CA LYS A 92 0.06 16.73 -3.03
C LYS A 92 0.46 15.40 -3.65
N CYS A 93 -0.27 14.34 -3.32
CA CYS A 93 -0.12 13.02 -3.92
C CYS A 93 -0.39 13.06 -5.44
N PRO A 94 0.47 12.48 -6.30
CA PRO A 94 0.25 12.44 -7.75
C PRO A 94 -1.02 11.69 -8.17
N ILE A 95 -1.44 10.68 -7.39
CA ILE A 95 -2.55 9.78 -7.74
C ILE A 95 -3.90 10.40 -7.37
N CYS A 96 -4.06 10.81 -6.11
CA CYS A 96 -5.34 11.26 -5.57
C CYS A 96 -5.41 12.76 -5.25
N ARG A 97 -4.30 13.50 -5.41
CA ARG A 97 -4.17 14.94 -5.12
C ARG A 97 -4.39 15.35 -3.67
N GLN A 98 -4.54 14.39 -2.76
CA GLN A 98 -4.60 14.64 -1.32
C GLN A 98 -3.28 15.24 -0.82
N THR A 99 -3.36 16.18 0.12
CA THR A 99 -2.19 16.81 0.75
C THR A 99 -1.32 15.77 1.44
N ILE A 100 -0.01 15.92 1.31
CA ILE A 100 0.98 15.06 1.97
C ILE A 100 1.14 15.54 3.42
N GLU A 101 0.80 14.67 4.37
CA GLU A 101 1.03 14.91 5.79
C GLU A 101 2.37 14.30 6.21
N GLU A 102 2.59 13.04 5.82
CA GLU A 102 3.79 12.26 6.14
C GLU A 102 4.26 11.45 4.93
N LEU A 103 5.55 11.11 4.91
CA LEU A 103 6.16 10.23 3.93
C LEU A 103 6.75 9.03 4.68
N LEU A 104 6.34 7.83 4.28
CA LEU A 104 6.83 6.59 4.85
C LEU A 104 7.69 5.86 3.82
N GLU A 105 9.00 5.80 4.06
CA GLU A 105 9.93 5.01 3.26
C GLU A 105 9.82 3.52 3.67
N ILE A 106 9.67 2.64 2.68
CA ILE A 106 9.46 1.20 2.85
C ILE A 106 10.55 0.49 2.05
N LYS A 107 11.46 -0.17 2.77
CA LYS A 107 12.49 -1.01 2.16
C LYS A 107 11.88 -2.36 1.82
N VAL A 108 11.59 -2.57 0.54
CA VAL A 108 11.22 -3.90 0.04
C VAL A 108 12.53 -4.67 -0.17
N ASN A 109 12.84 -5.61 0.73
CA ASN A 109 13.91 -6.55 0.48
C ASN A 109 13.41 -7.53 -0.59
N GLU A 110 13.93 -7.42 -1.81
CA GLU A 110 13.79 -8.49 -2.79
C GLU A 110 14.55 -9.70 -2.23
N GLY A 111 13.81 -10.71 -1.78
CA GLY A 111 14.37 -11.94 -1.23
C GLY A 111 15.34 -12.55 -2.25
N SER A 112 16.57 -12.78 -1.80
CA SER A 112 17.62 -13.50 -2.55
C SER A 112 17.24 -14.96 -2.75
#